data_AF-A0AAD4YUQ9-F1
#
_entry.id   AF-A0AAD4YUQ9-F1
#
_cell.length_a   1.000
_cell.length_b   1.000
_cell.length_c   1.000
_cell.angle_alpha   90.00
_cell.angle_beta   90.00
_cell.angle_gamma   90.00
#
_symmetry.space_group_name_H-M   'P 1'
#
loop_
_entity.id
_entity.type
_entity.pdbx_description
1 polymer ?
#
loop_
_entity_poly.entity_id
_entity_poly.type
_entity_poly.pdbx_seq_one_letter_code
_entity_poly.pdbx_strand_id
1 'polypeptide(L)'
;MLHVNVWAIGRDPKNWESPLDFWPERFLQLGEDDGQMSAVDVDVRGQHFHLMPFGSGRRVCPGMNLAMKMLPGVLAALIKCFDWKVDGSDCKKMNGDDVLEMDERPGFTAPRAHDLVCVPVARFSPLNILDP
;
A
#
# COMPACT_ATOMS: atom_id res chain seq x y z
N MET A 1 6.38 -6.65 -29.45
CA MET A 1 6.14 -5.69 -28.35
C MET A 1 6.59 -6.35 -27.06
N LEU A 2 7.48 -5.73 -26.29
CA LEU A 2 7.97 -6.27 -25.01
C LEU A 2 7.09 -5.72 -23.88
N HIS A 3 6.57 -6.61 -23.04
CA HIS A 3 5.79 -6.23 -21.86
C HIS A 3 6.52 -6.72 -20.60
N VAL A 4 6.71 -5.82 -19.64
CA VAL A 4 7.28 -6.16 -18.34
C VAL A 4 6.12 -6.40 -17.38
N ASN A 5 6.01 -7.62 -16.86
CA ASN A 5 4.95 -8.00 -15.92
C ASN A 5 5.33 -7.59 -14.49
N VAL A 6 5.21 -6.29 -14.19
CA VAL A 6 5.51 -5.74 -12.85
C VAL A 6 4.61 -6.36 -11.77
N TRP A 7 3.38 -6.71 -12.12
CA TRP A 7 2.43 -7.36 -11.20
C TRP A 7 2.94 -8.71 -10.69
N ALA A 8 3.50 -9.54 -11.58
CA ALA A 8 4.08 -10.83 -11.20
C ALA A 8 5.39 -10.68 -10.44
N ILE A 9 6.24 -9.72 -10.83
CA ILE A 9 7.52 -9.45 -10.15
C ILE A 9 7.30 -9.07 -8.68
N GLY A 10 6.33 -8.19 -8.41
CA GLY A 10 5.99 -7.76 -7.05
C GLY A 10 5.35 -8.85 -6.18
N ARG A 11 4.98 -10.00 -6.77
CA ARG A 11 4.34 -11.13 -6.08
C ARG A 11 5.15 -12.43 -6.15
N ASP A 12 6.39 -12.37 -6.65
CA ASP A 12 7.23 -13.55 -6.80
C ASP A 12 7.81 -13.99 -5.44
N PRO A 13 7.48 -15.20 -4.94
CA PRO A 13 7.98 -15.72 -3.68
C PRO A 13 9.50 -15.93 -3.67
N LYS A 14 10.16 -15.92 -4.84
CA LYS A 14 11.64 -15.97 -4.92
C LYS A 14 12.30 -14.65 -4.53
N ASN A 15 11.58 -13.54 -4.67
CA ASN A 15 12.09 -12.19 -4.37
C ASN A 15 11.49 -11.63 -3.07
N TRP A 16 10.29 -12.10 -2.68
CA TRP A 16 9.53 -11.57 -1.56
C TRP A 16 9.02 -12.68 -0.66
N GLU A 17 9.34 -12.62 0.64
CA GLU A 17 8.70 -13.45 1.65
C GLU A 17 7.23 -13.07 1.82
N SER A 18 6.32 -14.04 1.90
CA SER A 18 4.88 -13.80 2.01
C SER A 18 4.37 -12.70 1.03
N PRO A 19 4.57 -12.87 -0.29
CA PRO A 19 4.35 -11.81 -1.29
C PRO A 19 2.91 -11.34 -1.43
N LEU A 20 1.96 -12.10 -0.90
CA LEU A 20 0.52 -11.79 -0.96
C LEU A 20 0.02 -11.09 0.31
N ASP A 21 0.85 -11.03 1.36
CA ASP A 21 0.49 -10.37 2.60
C ASP A 21 0.81 -8.88 2.51
N PHE A 22 -0.12 -8.04 3.00
CA PHE A 22 0.16 -6.62 3.17
C PHE A 22 1.07 -6.43 4.38
N TRP A 23 2.37 -6.30 4.13
CA TRP A 23 3.39 -6.22 5.17
C TRP A 23 4.33 -5.01 4.99
N PRO A 24 3.93 -3.81 5.44
CA PRO A 24 4.71 -2.59 5.28
C PRO A 24 6.09 -2.64 5.96
N GLU A 25 6.18 -3.34 7.10
CA GLU A 25 7.38 -3.42 7.93
C GLU A 25 8.56 -4.02 7.17
N ARG A 26 8.30 -4.77 6.09
CA ARG A 26 9.31 -5.36 5.22
C ARG A 26 10.24 -4.34 4.53
N PHE A 27 9.82 -3.07 4.48
CA PHE A 27 10.58 -1.95 3.92
C PHE A 27 11.22 -1.05 4.99
N LEU A 28 11.03 -1.36 6.28
CA LEU A 28 11.69 -0.62 7.35
C LEU A 28 13.13 -1.11 7.49
N GLN A 29 14.08 -0.18 7.53
CA GLN A 29 15.45 -0.47 7.95
C GLN A 29 15.44 -0.72 9.46
N LEU A 30 15.41 -1.99 9.86
CA LEU A 30 15.66 -2.39 11.25
C LEU A 30 17.18 -2.35 11.48
N GLY A 31 17.59 -1.67 12.56
CA GLY A 31 18.99 -1.64 12.99
C GLY A 31 19.50 -3.03 13.38
N GLU A 32 20.83 -3.18 13.41
CA GLU A 32 21.57 -4.44 13.64
C GLU A 32 21.31 -5.10 15.01
N ASP A 33 20.57 -4.46 15.92
CA ASP A 33 20.46 -4.87 17.33
C ASP A 33 19.42 -5.96 17.63
N ASP A 34 18.40 -6.12 16.78
CA ASP A 34 17.41 -7.19 16.92
C ASP A 34 17.70 -8.22 15.83
N GLY A 35 18.51 -9.23 16.17
CA GLY A 35 19.06 -10.26 15.28
C GLY A 35 18.07 -11.17 14.54
N GLN A 36 16.87 -10.68 14.25
CA GLN A 36 15.88 -11.33 13.41
C GLN A 36 14.93 -10.29 12.81
N MET A 37 15.22 -9.91 11.56
CA MET A 37 14.27 -9.72 10.44
C MET A 37 14.95 -8.85 9.36
N SER A 38 15.23 -9.47 8.21
CA SER A 38 16.00 -8.87 7.12
C SER A 38 15.25 -7.67 6.54
N ALA A 39 15.62 -6.46 6.98
CA ALA A 39 15.22 -5.26 6.28
C ALA A 39 15.70 -5.36 4.82
N VAL A 40 14.77 -5.24 3.88
CA VAL A 40 15.13 -5.27 2.45
C VAL A 40 15.60 -3.86 2.08
N ASP A 41 16.90 -3.67 1.85
CA ASP A 41 17.47 -2.40 1.37
C ASP A 41 17.06 -2.15 -0.10
N VAL A 42 15.83 -1.67 -0.27
CA VAL A 42 15.17 -1.52 -1.56
C VAL A 42 14.49 -0.18 -1.69
N ASP A 43 14.65 0.39 -2.88
CA ASP A 43 14.08 1.67 -3.27
C ASP A 43 13.31 1.57 -4.60
N VAL A 44 12.34 2.46 -4.76
CA VAL A 44 11.45 2.59 -5.91
C VAL A 44 12.06 3.38 -7.07
N ARG A 45 13.29 3.91 -6.93
CA ARG A 45 14.00 4.70 -7.97
C ARG A 45 14.47 3.91 -9.19
N GLY A 46 14.10 2.62 -9.29
CA GLY A 46 14.30 1.81 -10.50
C GLY A 46 15.65 1.12 -10.60
N GLN A 47 16.47 1.11 -9.54
CA GLN A 47 17.71 0.32 -9.48
C GLN A 47 17.49 -1.10 -8.95
N HIS A 48 16.37 -1.32 -8.25
CA HIS A 48 16.00 -2.62 -7.67
C HIS A 48 14.91 -3.27 -8.52
N PHE A 49 15.28 -4.18 -9.42
CA PHE A 49 14.35 -4.75 -10.41
C PHE A 49 13.23 -5.63 -9.83
N HIS A 50 13.31 -6.03 -8.57
CA HIS A 50 12.22 -6.72 -7.88
C HIS A 50 11.14 -5.75 -7.35
N LEU A 51 11.39 -4.43 -7.36
CA LEU A 51 10.41 -3.38 -7.02
C LEU A 51 10.44 -2.23 -8.05
N MET A 52 9.51 -2.24 -9.01
CA MET A 52 9.47 -1.24 -10.09
C MET A 52 8.13 -0.52 -10.26
N PRO A 53 7.53 0.08 -9.20
CA PRO A 53 6.25 0.78 -9.32
C PRO A 53 6.31 2.01 -10.24
N PHE A 54 7.49 2.59 -10.44
CA PHE A 54 7.72 3.73 -11.33
C PHE A 54 8.50 3.37 -12.61
N GLY A 55 8.70 2.07 -12.87
CA GLY A 55 9.57 1.60 -13.95
C GLY A 55 11.05 1.85 -13.68
N SER A 56 11.87 1.86 -14.74
CA SER A 56 13.32 2.03 -14.66
C SER A 56 13.90 2.61 -15.96
N GLY A 57 15.16 3.08 -15.90
CA GLY A 57 15.95 3.53 -17.04
C GLY A 57 15.38 4.77 -17.76
N ARG A 58 15.56 4.82 -19.09
CA ARG A 58 15.22 6.00 -19.92
C ARG A 58 13.73 6.36 -19.94
N ARG A 59 12.85 5.47 -19.49
CA ARG A 59 11.39 5.65 -19.48
C ARG A 59 10.81 5.53 -18.06
N VAL A 60 11.65 5.75 -17.03
CA VAL A 60 11.19 5.86 -15.64
C VAL A 60 10.14 6.97 -15.52
N CYS A 61 9.16 6.77 -14.64
CA CYS A 61 8.06 7.71 -14.44
C CYS A 61 8.59 9.11 -14.06
N PRO A 62 8.32 10.14 -14.88
CA PRO A 62 8.75 11.51 -14.56
C PRO A 62 8.03 12.08 -13.33
N GLY A 63 6.87 11.51 -12.96
CA GLY A 63 6.09 11.89 -11.79
C GLY A 63 6.53 11.27 -10.46
N MET A 64 7.57 10.42 -10.45
CA MET A 64 8.01 9.69 -9.25
C MET A 64 8.27 10.63 -8.07
N ASN A 65 9.03 11.70 -8.27
CA ASN A 65 9.37 12.63 -7.18
C ASN A 65 8.14 13.37 -6.62
N LEU A 66 7.15 13.65 -7.46
CA LEU A 66 5.90 14.25 -7.01
C LEU A 66 5.10 13.25 -6.16
N ALA A 67 4.96 12.00 -6.64
CA ALA A 67 4.25 10.94 -5.92
C ALA A 67 4.90 10.68 -4.54
N MET A 68 6.22 10.59 -4.47
CA MET A 68 6.96 10.37 -3.22
C MET A 68 6.82 11.50 -2.20
N LYS A 69 6.52 12.73 -2.64
CA LYS A 69 6.25 13.86 -1.74
C LYS A 69 4.77 13.97 -1.37
N MET A 70 3.88 13.71 -2.32
CA MET A 70 2.44 13.90 -2.15
C MET A 70 1.79 12.78 -1.36
N LEU A 71 2.09 11.52 -1.70
CA LEU A 71 1.39 10.35 -1.15
C LEU A 71 1.55 10.22 0.37
N PRO A 72 2.75 10.37 0.97
CA PRO A 72 2.89 10.33 2.43
C PRO A 72 2.10 11.44 3.13
N GLY A 73 2.04 12.64 2.56
CA GLY A 73 1.30 13.77 3.14
C GLY A 73 -0.21 13.54 3.13
N VAL A 74 -0.75 13.04 2.01
CA VAL A 74 -2.18 12.71 1.90
C VAL A 74 -2.54 11.59 2.88
N LEU A 75 -1.78 10.50 2.90
CA LEU A 75 -2.02 9.37 3.80
C LEU A 75 -1.91 9.79 5.28
N ALA A 76 -0.89 10.57 5.63
CA ALA A 76 -0.71 11.07 6.99
C ALA A 76 -1.91 11.92 7.43
N ALA A 77 -2.43 12.79 6.57
CA ALA A 77 -3.62 13.59 6.88
C ALA A 77 -4.87 12.71 7.09
N LEU A 78 -5.11 11.73 6.21
CA LEU A 78 -6.25 10.81 6.31
C LEU A 78 -6.20 9.96 7.57
N ILE A 79 -5.03 9.39 7.91
CA ILE A 79 -4.83 8.55 9.10
C ILE A 79 -4.86 9.39 10.38
N LYS A 80 -4.30 10.60 10.36
CA LYS A 80 -4.25 11.44 11.56
C LYS A 80 -5.62 11.99 11.94
N CYS A 81 -6.44 12.37 10.96
CA CYS A 81 -7.70 13.06 11.20
C CYS A 81 -8.90 12.11 11.36
N PHE A 82 -8.86 10.92 10.76
CA PHE A 82 -10.02 10.03 10.68
C PHE A 82 -9.70 8.60 11.08
N ASP A 83 -10.63 7.98 11.79
CA ASP A 83 -10.82 6.54 11.79
C ASP A 83 -11.71 6.15 10.61
N TRP A 84 -11.51 4.96 10.07
CA TRP A 84 -12.22 4.50 8.88
C TRP A 84 -13.09 3.30 9.23
N LYS A 85 -14.39 3.43 8.98
CA LYS A 85 -15.34 2.31 9.05
C LYS A 85 -15.56 1.79 7.64
N VAL A 86 -15.23 0.54 7.42
CA VAL A 86 -15.46 -0.16 6.16
C VAL A 86 -16.88 -0.72 6.17
N ASP A 87 -17.60 -0.62 5.05
CA ASP A 87 -18.89 -1.27 4.91
C ASP A 87 -18.72 -2.79 4.92
N GLY A 88 -19.59 -3.50 5.63
CA GLY A 88 -19.55 -4.97 5.70
C GLY A 88 -19.78 -5.64 4.35
N SER A 89 -20.39 -4.94 3.38
CA SER A 89 -20.55 -5.42 2.00
C SER A 89 -19.23 -5.56 1.24
N ASP A 90 -18.17 -4.86 1.66
CA ASP A 90 -16.85 -4.92 1.02
C ASP A 90 -15.97 -6.04 1.61
N CYS A 91 -16.49 -6.79 2.58
CA CYS A 91 -15.81 -7.90 3.22
C CYS A 91 -16.37 -9.24 2.71
N LYS A 92 -15.47 -10.22 2.51
CA LYS A 92 -15.81 -11.62 2.28
C LYS A 92 -15.48 -12.45 3.51
N LYS A 93 -16.27 -13.50 3.76
CA LYS A 93 -15.95 -14.47 4.81
C LYS A 93 -14.79 -15.35 4.37
N MET A 94 -13.71 -15.36 5.15
CA MET A 94 -12.57 -16.24 4.94
C MET A 94 -12.16 -16.85 6.28
N ASN A 95 -12.18 -18.17 6.38
CA ASN A 95 -11.90 -18.92 7.61
C ASN A 95 -12.73 -18.52 8.85
N GLY A 96 -13.92 -17.92 8.62
CA GLY A 96 -14.81 -17.45 9.69
C GLY A 96 -14.72 -15.95 9.98
N ASP A 97 -13.65 -15.30 9.53
CA ASP A 97 -13.41 -13.87 9.73
C ASP A 97 -13.88 -13.04 8.52
N ASP A 98 -14.24 -11.78 8.78
CA ASP A 98 -14.53 -10.80 7.74
C ASP A 98 -13.22 -10.22 7.21
N VAL A 99 -12.88 -10.52 5.97
CA VAL A 99 -11.66 -10.06 5.30
C VAL A 99 -12.04 -9.12 4.17
N LEU A 100 -11.35 -7.98 4.08
CA LEU A 100 -11.56 -7.01 3.01
C LEU A 100 -11.31 -7.64 1.63
N GLU A 101 -12.27 -7.50 0.72
CA GLU A 101 -12.12 -7.98 -0.65
C GLU A 101 -11.20 -7.05 -1.45
N MET A 102 -10.11 -7.61 -1.99
CA MET A 102 -9.08 -6.87 -2.73
C MET A 102 -8.86 -7.42 -4.14
N ASP A 103 -9.83 -8.17 -4.67
CA ASP A 103 -9.76 -8.74 -6.01
C ASP A 103 -9.68 -7.60 -7.04
N GLU A 104 -8.95 -7.80 -8.15
CA GLU A 104 -8.68 -6.77 -9.16
C GLU A 104 -9.57 -6.98 -10.41
N ARG A 105 -10.10 -5.90 -11.01
CA ARG A 105 -10.75 -5.98 -12.34
C ARG A 105 -9.76 -5.69 -13.46
N PRO A 106 -10.01 -6.16 -14.69
CA PRO A 106 -9.15 -5.84 -15.84
C PRO A 106 -8.99 -4.32 -16.02
N GLY A 107 -7.74 -3.86 -16.15
CA GLY A 107 -7.43 -2.45 -16.38
C GLY A 107 -5.94 -2.16 -16.40
N PHE A 108 -5.56 -0.98 -16.89
CA PHE A 108 -4.15 -0.56 -16.97
C PHE A 108 -3.50 -0.22 -15.62
N THR A 109 -4.32 0.05 -14.60
CA THR A 109 -3.87 0.52 -13.28
C THR A 109 -4.18 -0.48 -12.15
N ALA A 110 -4.47 -1.75 -12.49
CA ALA A 110 -4.88 -2.79 -11.53
C ALA A 110 -5.91 -2.30 -10.48
N PRO A 111 -7.04 -1.70 -10.90
CA PRO A 111 -8.05 -1.22 -9.96
C PRO A 111 -8.71 -2.39 -9.22
N ARG A 112 -9.18 -2.13 -8.00
CA ARG A 112 -10.08 -3.07 -7.30
C ARG A 112 -11.30 -3.40 -8.16
N ALA A 113 -11.79 -4.62 -8.03
CA ALA A 113 -12.98 -5.12 -8.71
C ALA A 113 -14.23 -4.38 -8.25
N HIS A 114 -14.33 -4.17 -6.95
CA HIS A 114 -15.38 -3.42 -6.28
C HIS A 114 -14.77 -2.18 -5.60
N ASP A 115 -15.40 -1.03 -5.81
CA ASP A 115 -14.97 0.24 -5.22
C ASP A 115 -15.07 0.14 -3.70
N LEU A 116 -14.05 0.63 -2.98
CA LEU A 116 -14.03 0.61 -1.53
C LEU A 116 -14.92 1.72 -0.97
N VAL A 117 -15.93 1.36 -0.18
CA VAL A 117 -16.77 2.29 0.54
C VAL A 117 -16.34 2.35 2.00
N CYS A 118 -15.70 3.46 2.37
CA CYS A 118 -15.35 3.74 3.75
C CYS A 118 -15.99 5.04 4.23
N VAL A 119 -16.49 5.02 5.47
CA VAL A 119 -17.01 6.21 6.15
C VAL A 119 -15.92 6.78 7.07
N PRO A 120 -15.45 8.01 6.83
CA PRO A 120 -14.51 8.67 7.73
C PRO A 120 -15.21 9.10 9.02
N VAL A 121 -14.63 8.76 10.17
CA VAL A 121 -15.06 9.18 11.49
C VAL A 121 -13.98 10.07 12.07
N ALA A 122 -14.31 11.34 12.32
CA ALA A 122 -13.33 12.29 12.85
C ALA A 122 -12.79 11.81 14.21
N ARG A 123 -11.46 11.67 14.33
CA ARG A 123 -10.77 11.33 15.59
C ARG A 123 -10.87 12.45 16.62
N PHE A 124 -10.86 13.69 16.13
CA PHE A 124 -11.00 14.88 16.94
C PHE A 124 -12.31 15.56 16.56
N SER A 125 -13.24 15.63 17.51
CA SER A 125 -14.40 16.52 17.41
C SER A 125 -14.02 17.87 18.03
N PRO A 126 -13.89 18.96 17.25
CA PRO A 126 -13.72 20.29 17.82
C PRO A 126 -14.94 20.75 18.61
N LEU A 127 -16.09 20.06 18.52
CA LEU A 127 -17.32 20.40 19.24
C LEU A 127 -17.28 20.03 20.73
N ASN A 128 -16.43 19.09 21.14
CA ASN A 128 -16.26 18.75 22.57
C ASN A 128 -15.47 19.81 23.35
N ILE A 129 -14.95 20.84 22.68
CA ILE A 129 -14.31 22.02 23.32
C ILE A 129 -15.37 23.04 23.76
N LEU A 130 -16.62 22.92 23.27
CA LEU A 130 -17.72 23.86 23.54
C LEU A 130 -18.77 23.29 24.50
N ASP A 131 -18.64 22.04 24.94
CA ASP A 131 -19.47 21.48 26.01
C ASP A 131 -18.81 21.84 27.37
N PRO A 132 -19.50 22.63 28.23
CA PRO A 132 -18.96 23.13 29.50
C PRO A 132 -18.83 22.07 30.60
#